data_AF-A0A1M3BCQ6-F1
#
_entry.id   AF-A0A1M3BCQ6-F1
#
_cell.length_a   1.000
_cell.length_b   1.000
_cell.length_c   1.000
_cell.angle_alpha   90.00
_cell.angle_beta   90.00
_cell.angle_gamma   90.00
#
_symmetry.space_group_name_H-M   'P 1'
#
loop_
_entity.id
_entity.type
_entity.pdbx_description
1 polymer ?
#
loop_
_entity_poly.entity_id
_entity_poly.type
_entity_poly.pdbx_seq_one_letter_code
_entity_poly.pdbx_strand_id
1 'polypeptide(L)' 'MKKWFIADTHFSHANIIKYAGRPFASVEEMDRALIENWNKCVGNDDQVFFCNLSALNLRAIRYVFVEIMMLIQLE' A
#
# COMPACT_ATOMS: atom_id res chain seq x y z
N MET A 1 14.34 11.30 -9.59
CA MET A 1 12.86 11.36 -9.67
C MET A 1 12.35 10.31 -10.64
N LYS A 2 11.87 9.17 -10.12
CA LYS A 2 11.15 8.14 -10.87
C LYS A 2 9.64 8.36 -10.74
N LYS A 3 8.87 7.81 -11.68
CA LYS A 3 7.40 7.82 -11.64
C LYS A 3 6.90 6.40 -11.46
N TRP A 4 6.10 6.18 -10.44
CA TRP A 4 5.50 4.91 -10.09
C TRP A 4 4.00 4.97 -10.32
N PHE A 5 3.44 3.88 -10.83
CA PHE A 5 2.01 3.73 -11.03
C PHE A 5 1.56 2.47 -10.30
N ILE A 6 0.53 2.58 -9.47
CA ILE A 6 0.01 1.47 -8.69
C ILE A 6 -1.52 1.48 -8.69
N ALA A 7 -2.12 0.30 -8.67
CA ALA A 7 -3.56 0.10 -8.59
C ALA A 7 -3.86 -1.22 -7.85
N ASP A 8 -5.10 -1.39 -7.40
CA ASP A 8 -5.64 -2.68 -6.91
C ASP A 8 -4.78 -3.39 -5.84
N THR A 9 -4.22 -2.61 -4.91
CA THR A 9 -3.41 -3.13 -3.79
C THR A 9 -4.21 -4.08 -2.90
N HIS A 10 -5.53 -3.90 -2.85
CA HIS A 10 -6.46 -4.66 -2.02
C HIS A 10 -6.10 -4.61 -0.53
N PHE A 11 -5.60 -3.46 -0.06
CA PHE A 11 -5.40 -3.23 1.37
C PHE A 11 -6.69 -3.50 2.15
N SER A 12 -6.55 -4.16 3.29
CA SER A 12 -7.66 -4.51 4.17
C SER A 12 -8.75 -5.40 3.53
N HIS A 13 -8.52 -5.97 2.35
CA HIS A 13 -9.47 -6.86 1.68
C HIS A 13 -9.19 -8.33 2.03
N ALA A 14 -9.53 -8.77 3.24
CA ALA A 14 -9.22 -10.13 3.72
C ALA A 14 -9.58 -11.28 2.75
N ASN A 15 -10.73 -11.18 2.06
CA ASN A 15 -11.17 -12.21 1.11
C ASN A 15 -10.25 -12.37 -0.11
N ILE A 16 -9.45 -11.35 -0.46
CA ILE A 16 -8.51 -11.42 -1.58
C ILE A 16 -7.43 -12.47 -1.37
N ILE A 17 -7.08 -12.75 -0.12
CA ILE A 17 -6.07 -13.74 0.23
C ILE A 17 -6.51 -15.10 -0.29
N LYS A 18 -7.74 -15.49 0.02
CA LYS A 18 -8.32 -16.75 -0.46
C LYS A 18 -8.59 -16.70 -1.96
N TYR A 19 -9.22 -15.63 -2.45
CA TYR A 19 -9.68 -15.55 -3.83
C TYR A 19 -8.54 -15.56 -4.85
N ALA A 20 -7.43 -14.87 -4.55
CA ALA A 20 -6.26 -14.77 -5.42
C ALA A 20 -5.10 -15.69 -4.98
N GLY A 21 -5.30 -16.55 -3.98
CA GLY A 21 -4.26 -17.44 -3.46
C GLY A 21 -3.03 -16.70 -2.93
N ARG A 22 -3.21 -15.53 -2.30
CA ARG A 22 -2.08 -14.75 -1.77
C ARG A 22 -1.47 -15.50 -0.57
N PRO A 23 -0.13 -15.49 -0.42
CA PRO A 23 0.57 -16.28 0.59
C PRO A 23 0.62 -15.57 1.96
N PHE A 24 -0.55 -15.18 2.49
CA PHE A 24 -0.64 -14.50 3.78
C PHE A 24 -1.65 -15.20 4.68
N ALA A 25 -1.34 -15.31 5.97
CA ALA A 25 -2.24 -15.91 6.95
C ALA A 25 -3.32 -14.92 7.41
N SER A 26 -3.05 -13.61 7.35
CA SER A 26 -4.02 -12.57 7.71
C SER A 26 -3.92 -11.33 6.83
N VAL A 27 -4.97 -10.50 6.88
CA VAL A 27 -5.03 -9.23 6.14
C VAL A 27 -4.02 -8.22 6.68
N GLU A 28 -3.75 -8.24 7.98
CA GLU A 28 -2.75 -7.39 8.62
C GLU A 28 -1.33 -7.77 8.22
N GLU A 29 -1.04 -9.07 8.05
CA GLU A 29 0.23 -9.55 7.51
C GLU A 29 0.44 -9.09 6.07
N MET A 30 -0.59 -9.27 5.23
CA MET A 30 -0.58 -8.80 3.86
C MET A 30 -0.35 -7.27 3.78
N ASP A 31 -1.11 -6.49 4.56
CA ASP A 31 -1.03 -5.04 4.56
C ASP A 31 0.39 -4.57 4.97
N ARG A 32 0.99 -5.16 6.03
CA ARG A 32 2.38 -4.87 6.43
C ARG A 32 3.39 -5.20 5.34
N ALA A 33 3.28 -6.39 4.72
CA ALA A 33 4.21 -6.81 3.68
C ALA A 33 4.15 -5.88 2.45
N LEU A 34 2.95 -5.42 2.07
CA LEU A 34 2.79 -4.47 0.97
C LEU A 34 3.43 -3.11 1.30
N ILE A 35 3.26 -2.61 2.52
CA ILE A 35 3.86 -1.34 2.98
C ILE A 35 5.39 -1.44 2.99
N GLU A 36 5.94 -2.50 3.60
CA GLU A 36 7.39 -2.71 3.69
C GLU A 36 8.04 -2.82 2.30
N ASN A 37 7.43 -3.55 1.38
CA ASN A 37 7.94 -3.68 0.01
C ASN A 37 7.91 -2.34 -0.73
N TRP A 38 6.88 -1.52 -0.49
CA TRP A 38 6.76 -0.22 -1.13
C TRP A 38 7.83 0.76 -0.62
N ASN A 39 8.02 0.83 0.70
CA ASN A 39 9.02 1.70 1.34
C ASN A 39 10.47 1.34 0.95
N LYS A 40 10.74 0.09 0.52
CA LYS A 40 12.05 -0.32 -0.03
C LYS A 40 12.29 0.18 -1.45
N CYS A 41 11.23 0.52 -2.20
CA CYS A 41 11.30 0.83 -3.62
C CYS A 41 11.21 2.33 -3.92
N VAL A 42 10.35 3.05 -3.20
CA VAL A 42 10.05 4.47 -3.46
C VAL A 42 10.93 5.36 -2.61
N GLY A 43 11.68 6.26 -3.28
CA GLY A 43 12.48 7.28 -2.61
C GLY A 43 11.69 8.56 -2.33
N ASN A 44 12.23 9.42 -1.45
CA ASN A 44 11.58 10.67 -1.03
C ASN A 44 11.24 11.63 -2.19
N ASP A 45 12.03 11.62 -3.26
CA ASP A 45 11.85 12.48 -4.45
C ASP A 45 11.09 11.79 -5.60
N ASP A 46 10.53 10.60 -5.39
CA ASP A 46 9.77 9.89 -6.42
C ASP A 46 8.30 10.30 -6.42
N GLN A 47 7.66 10.21 -7.59
CA GLN A 47 6.24 10.48 -7.75
C GLN A 47 5.45 9.18 -7.84
N VAL A 48 4.38 9.05 -7.06
CA VAL A 48 3.50 7.88 -7.06
C VAL A 48 2.10 8.27 -7.52
N PHE A 49 1.61 7.58 -8.54
CA PHE A 49 0.27 7.73 -9.07
C PHE A 49 -0.58 6.52 -8.71
N PHE A 50 -1.71 6.75 -8.03
CA PHE A 50 -2.68 5.71 -7.69
C PHE A 50 -3.79 5.67 -8.76
N CYS A 51 -3.85 4.59 -9.54
CA CYS A 51 -4.68 4.46 -10.73
C CYS A 51 -5.91 3.58 -10.51
N ASN A 52 -6.63 3.80 -9.41
CA ASN A 52 -7.93 3.20 -8.99
C ASN A 52 -7.84 2.17 -7.85
N LEU A 53 -8.91 2.18 -7.04
CA LEU A 53 -9.05 1.55 -5.72
C LEU A 53 -10.31 0.67 -5.70
N SER A 54 -10.18 -0.62 -6.03
CA SER A 54 -11.27 -1.59 -5.84
C SER A 54 -11.18 -2.28 -4.46
N ALA A 55 -11.22 -1.49 -3.38
CA ALA A 55 -11.63 -1.95 -2.04
C ALA A 55 -11.77 -0.72 -1.13
N LEU A 56 -13.02 -0.32 -0.88
CA LEU A 56 -13.34 0.76 0.06
C LEU A 56 -12.94 0.34 1.49
N ASN A 57 -11.83 0.87 1.98
CA ASN A 57 -11.67 1.21 3.39
C ASN A 57 -10.92 2.54 3.48
N LEU A 58 -11.66 3.62 3.72
CA LEU A 58 -11.11 4.97 3.84
C LEU A 58 -10.08 5.10 4.99
N ARG A 59 -10.05 4.16 5.95
CA ARG A 59 -8.99 4.09 6.96
C ARG A 59 -7.67 3.58 6.40
N ALA A 60 -7.67 2.61 5.48
CA ALA A 60 -6.45 2.05 4.90
C ALA A 60 -5.73 3.04 3.98
N ILE A 61 -6.50 3.83 3.21
CA ILE A 61 -5.94 4.95 2.43
C ILE A 61 -5.26 5.94 3.37
N ARG A 62 -5.85 6.24 4.53
CA ARG A 62 -5.23 7.11 5.53
C ARG A 62 -3.96 6.49 6.11
N TYR A 63 -3.83 5.19 6.31
CA TYR A 63 -2.57 4.59 6.79
C TYR A 63 -1.48 4.56 5.72
N VAL A 64 -1.81 4.23 4.48
CA VAL A 64 -0.85 4.29 3.36
C VAL A 64 -0.43 5.73 3.09
N PHE A 65 -1.33 6.72 3.20
CA PHE A 65 -0.96 8.14 3.11
C PHE A 65 -0.23 8.65 4.36
N VAL A 66 -0.61 8.23 5.58
CA VAL A 66 -0.02 8.76 6.82
C VAL A 66 1.32 8.12 7.14
N GLU A 67 1.56 6.83 6.94
CA GLU A 67 2.89 6.25 7.16
C GLU A 67 3.85 6.61 6.02
N ILE A 68 3.40 6.63 4.76
CA ILE A 68 4.26 7.04 3.63
C ILE A 68 4.49 8.57 3.64
N MET A 69 3.55 9.41 4.10
CA MET A 69 3.81 10.86 4.22
C MET A 69 4.42 11.31 5.57
N MET A 70 4.11 10.67 6.71
CA MET A 70 4.73 11.06 8.00
C MET A 70 6.22 10.68 8.05
N LEU A 71 6.66 9.67 7.31
CA LEU A 71 8.10 9.34 7.21
C LEU A 71 8.87 10.27 6.25
N ILE A 72 8.17 11.09 5.44
CA ILE A 72 8.79 12.04 4.49
C ILE A 72 8.74 13.50 5.02
N GLN A 73 8.04 13.78 6.13
CA GLN A 73 7.98 15.12 6.76
C GLN A 73 8.67 15.23 8.13
N LEU A 74 9.58 14.31 8.47
CA LEU A 74 10.51 14.46 9.59
C LEU A 74 11.96 14.42 9.08
N GLU A 75 12.30 15.38 8.23
CA GLU A 75 13.57 16.12 8.15
C GLU A 75 13.41 17.28 7.15
#